data_AF-A0A4V4GPN1-F1
#
_entry.id   AF-A0A4V4GPN1-F1
#
_cell.length_a   1.000
_cell.length_b   1.000
_cell.length_c   1.000
_cell.angle_alpha   90.00
_cell.angle_beta   90.00
_cell.angle_gamma   90.00
#
_symmetry.space_group_name_H-M   'P 1'
#
loop_
_entity.id
_entity.type
_entity.pdbx_description
1 polymer ?
#
loop_
_entity_poly.entity_id
_entity_poly.type
_entity_poly.pdbx_seq_one_letter_code
_entity_poly.pdbx_strand_id
1 'polypeptide(L)'
;YQLLDRMSYQRFCQLEHSLTVPDRNTIWRFGQSVGFDGAEALFEGVELQLRQNGYIARGGQAIDATLVPAPKQHISKEERAKLQEGQSPDWSEAKAAQKDTDATHTKKHGKSYFGYKLSVSV
;
A
#
# COMPACT_ATOMS: atom_id res chain seq x y z
N TYR A 1 -10.63 2.58 11.69
CA TYR A 1 -9.21 2.62 12.04
C TYR A 1 -8.66 4.02 11.79
N GLN A 2 -8.43 4.44 10.52
CA GLN A 2 -7.82 5.74 10.18
C GLN A 2 -8.37 7.00 10.91
N LEU A 3 -9.70 7.10 11.09
CA LEU A 3 -10.35 8.22 11.80
C LEU A 3 -9.96 8.34 13.28
N LEU A 4 -9.69 7.22 13.96
CA LEU A 4 -9.28 7.22 15.37
C LEU A 4 -7.77 7.32 15.53
N ASP A 5 -7.00 6.77 14.57
CA ASP A 5 -5.56 6.57 14.75
C ASP A 5 -4.69 7.67 14.11
N ARG A 6 -5.25 8.56 13.28
CA ARG A 6 -4.47 9.55 12.53
C ARG A 6 -5.02 10.97 12.67
N MET A 7 -4.29 11.80 13.41
CA MET A 7 -4.58 13.24 13.56
C MET A 7 -4.68 13.97 12.22
N SER A 8 -3.84 13.61 11.24
CA SER A 8 -3.92 14.21 9.90
C SER A 8 -5.26 13.94 9.21
N TYR A 9 -5.83 12.75 9.45
CA TYR A 9 -7.10 12.35 8.86
C TYR A 9 -8.29 12.98 9.62
N GLN A 10 -8.19 13.12 10.94
CA GLN A 10 -9.17 13.89 11.73
C GLN A 10 -9.20 15.36 11.29
N ARG A 11 -8.05 15.99 11.07
CA ARG A 11 -7.96 17.36 10.54
C ARG A 11 -8.61 17.46 9.16
N PHE A 12 -8.33 16.51 8.28
CA PHE A 12 -8.96 16.44 6.95
C PHE A 12 -10.49 16.37 7.05
N CYS A 13 -11.02 15.55 7.95
CA CYS A 13 -12.45 15.45 8.22
C CYS A 13 -13.01 16.58 9.09
N GLN A 14 -12.21 17.58 9.46
CA GLN A 14 -12.58 18.69 10.37
C GLN A 14 -13.08 18.23 11.74
N LEU A 15 -12.54 17.11 12.25
CA LEU A 15 -12.89 16.51 13.54
C LEU A 15 -11.87 16.81 14.65
N GLU A 16 -10.91 17.71 14.42
CA GLU A 16 -9.82 18.01 15.36
C GLU A 16 -10.28 18.53 16.73
N HIS A 17 -11.48 19.12 16.79
CA HIS A 17 -12.12 19.61 18.01
C HIS A 17 -13.36 18.79 18.39
N SER A 18 -13.59 17.65 17.72
CA SER A 18 -14.71 16.79 18.06
C SER A 18 -14.42 16.03 19.35
N LEU A 19 -15.31 16.18 20.34
CA LEU A 19 -15.27 15.38 21.56
C LEU A 19 -15.57 13.90 21.29
N THR A 20 -16.16 13.57 20.14
CA THR A 20 -16.52 12.20 19.78
C THR A 20 -16.28 11.97 18.30
N VAL A 21 -15.36 11.06 17.99
CA VAL A 21 -15.12 10.59 16.62
C VAL A 21 -16.10 9.45 16.36
N PRO A 22 -16.87 9.47 15.25
CA PRO A 22 -17.84 8.43 14.96
C PRO A 22 -17.13 7.09 14.78
N ASP A 23 -17.64 6.07 15.47
CA ASP A 23 -17.14 4.72 15.38
C ASP A 23 -17.66 4.00 14.12
N ARG A 24 -17.23 2.75 13.93
CA ARG A 24 -17.66 1.92 12.80
C ARG A 24 -19.19 1.81 12.71
N ASN A 25 -19.86 1.63 13.84
CA ASN A 25 -21.31 1.41 13.87
C ASN A 25 -22.08 2.68 13.52
N THR A 26 -21.60 3.83 13.98
CA THR A 26 -22.16 5.14 13.67
C THR A 26 -22.08 5.42 12.18
N ILE A 27 -20.91 5.20 11.58
CA ILE A 27 -20.71 5.37 10.13
C ILE A 27 -21.59 4.39 9.34
N TRP A 28 -21.69 3.14 9.79
CA TRP A 28 -22.53 2.14 9.13
C TRP A 28 -24.01 2.52 9.17
N ARG A 29 -24.54 2.94 10.33
CA ARG A 29 -25.93 3.38 10.47
C ARG A 29 -26.24 4.60 9.60
N PHE A 30 -25.31 5.55 9.53
CA PHE A 30 -25.43 6.69 8.62
C PHE A 30 -25.53 6.24 7.15
N GLY A 31 -24.65 5.32 6.73
CA GLY A 31 -24.70 4.72 5.39
C GLY A 31 -26.05 4.03 5.11
N GLN A 32 -26.59 3.31 6.09
CA GLN A 32 -27.91 2.69 5.97
C GLN A 32 -29.05 3.72 5.88
N SER A 33 -28.95 4.85 6.60
CA SER A 33 -29.99 5.87 6.59
C SER A 33 -30.02 6.71 5.32
N VAL A 34 -28.86 6.94 4.69
CA VAL A 34 -28.79 7.70 3.41
C VAL A 34 -29.11 6.83 2.19
N GLY A 35 -28.95 5.51 2.30
CA GLY A 35 -29.21 4.58 1.20
C GLY A 35 -28.21 4.72 0.04
N PHE A 36 -28.42 3.93 -1.01
CA PHE A 36 -27.53 3.93 -2.18
C PHE A 36 -27.52 5.29 -2.90
N ASP A 37 -28.69 5.79 -3.28
CA ASP A 37 -28.83 7.05 -4.03
C ASP A 37 -28.28 8.25 -3.24
N GLY A 38 -28.51 8.29 -1.92
CA GLY A 38 -27.97 9.33 -1.06
C GLY A 38 -26.45 9.24 -0.92
N ALA A 39 -25.90 8.03 -0.85
CA ALA A 39 -24.45 7.84 -0.84
C ALA A 39 -23.82 8.27 -2.17
N GLU A 40 -24.42 7.91 -3.31
CA GLU A 40 -23.96 8.32 -4.65
C GLU A 40 -23.92 9.85 -4.78
N ALA A 41 -25.01 10.53 -4.42
CA ALA A 41 -25.07 11.99 -4.43
C ALA A 41 -24.01 12.66 -3.52
N LEU A 42 -23.74 12.07 -2.36
CA LEU A 42 -22.68 12.55 -1.46
C LEU A 42 -21.29 12.38 -2.09
N PHE A 43 -21.02 11.23 -2.72
CA PHE A 43 -19.75 10.99 -3.40
C PHE A 43 -19.53 11.93 -4.59
N GLU A 44 -20.55 12.15 -5.41
CA GLU A 44 -20.48 13.12 -6.51
C GLU A 44 -20.20 14.54 -6.00
N GLY A 45 -20.86 14.95 -4.90
CA GLY A 45 -20.61 16.24 -4.26
C GLY A 45 -19.17 16.40 -3.78
N VAL A 46 -18.61 15.36 -3.16
CA VAL A 46 -17.20 15.34 -2.73
C VAL A 46 -16.27 15.39 -3.94
N GLU A 47 -16.55 14.63 -4.99
CA GLU A 47 -15.74 14.64 -6.21
C GLU A 47 -15.72 16.02 -6.87
N LEU A 48 -16.87 16.70 -6.93
CA LEU A 48 -16.97 18.06 -7.46
C LEU A 48 -16.09 19.04 -6.66
N GLN A 49 -16.14 18.98 -5.32
CA GLN A 49 -15.32 19.82 -4.45
C GLN A 49 -13.82 19.57 -4.67
N LEU A 50 -13.42 18.30 -4.81
CA LEU A 50 -12.03 17.94 -5.09
C LEU A 50 -11.58 18.50 -6.44
N ARG A 51 -12.39 18.32 -7.49
CA ARG A 51 -12.11 18.85 -8.83
C ARG A 51 -11.98 20.38 -8.84
N GLN A 52 -12.86 21.10 -8.13
CA GLN A 52 -12.79 22.56 -8.01
C GLN A 52 -11.48 23.05 -7.36
N ASN A 53 -10.92 22.27 -6.44
CA ASN A 53 -9.64 22.57 -5.80
C ASN A 53 -8.42 22.03 -6.57
N GLY A 54 -8.61 21.56 -7.81
CA GLY A 54 -7.53 21.04 -8.66
C GLY A 54 -7.09 19.61 -8.33
N TYR A 55 -7.78 18.92 -7.41
CA TYR A 55 -7.53 17.53 -7.09
C TYR A 55 -8.32 16.63 -8.05
N ILE A 56 -7.63 16.16 -9.09
CA ILE A 56 -8.19 15.14 -9.99
C ILE A 56 -7.91 13.78 -9.36
N ALA A 57 -8.90 13.22 -8.68
CA ALA A 57 -8.89 11.82 -8.28
C ALA A 57 -8.92 10.95 -9.55
N ARG A 58 -7.75 10.61 -10.09
CA ARG A 58 -7.67 9.65 -11.19
C ARG A 58 -8.04 8.29 -10.61
N GLY A 59 -9.21 7.79 -10.96
CA GLY A 59 -9.70 6.48 -10.56
C GLY A 59 -8.63 5.42 -10.82
N GLY A 60 -8.11 4.87 -9.73
CA GLY A 60 -7.08 3.85 -9.69
C GLY A 60 -6.94 3.39 -8.25
N GLN A 61 -6.73 2.09 -8.04
CA GLN A 61 -6.55 1.57 -6.70
C GLN A 61 -5.28 2.18 -6.11
N ALA A 62 -5.40 2.85 -4.95
CA ALA A 62 -4.25 3.26 -4.18
C ALA A 62 -3.59 2.00 -3.62
N ILE A 63 -2.70 1.39 -4.41
CA ILE A 63 -1.93 0.23 -3.99
C ILE A 63 -0.85 0.71 -3.04
N ASP A 64 -0.96 0.33 -1.77
CA ASP A 64 0.16 0.53 -0.85
C ASP A 64 1.28 -0.44 -1.24
N ALA A 65 2.41 0.14 -1.66
CA ALA A 65 3.62 -0.60 -1.98
C ALA A 65 4.55 -0.60 -0.77
N THR A 66 4.46 -1.67 0.02
CA THR A 66 5.35 -1.91 1.15
C THR A 66 6.61 -2.65 0.67
N LEU A 67 7.79 -2.17 1.10
CA LEU A 67 9.06 -2.84 0.87
C LEU A 67 9.32 -3.78 2.04
N VAL A 68 9.36 -5.09 1.79
CA VAL A 68 9.70 -6.11 2.79
C VAL A 68 11.19 -6.41 2.67
N PRO A 69 12.02 -6.14 3.69
CA PRO A 69 13.45 -6.40 3.62
C PRO A 69 13.73 -7.91 3.64
N ALA A 70 14.66 -8.35 2.80
CA ALA A 70 15.20 -9.71 2.83
C ALA A 70 16.67 -9.68 3.30
N PRO A 71 17.19 -10.78 3.88
CA PRO A 71 18.61 -10.91 4.21
C PRO A 71 19.48 -10.71 2.96
N LYS A 72 20.45 -9.79 3.02
CA LYS A 72 21.40 -9.61 1.93
C LYS A 72 22.39 -10.75 1.92
N GLN A 73 22.36 -11.55 0.86
CA GLN A 73 23.32 -12.62 0.65
C GLN A 73 24.04 -12.42 -0.67
N HIS A 74 25.32 -12.77 -0.71
CA HIS A 74 26.10 -12.67 -1.94
C HIS A 74 25.69 -13.77 -2.93
N ILE A 75 25.23 -13.37 -4.11
CA ILE A 75 25.06 -14.22 -5.29
C ILE A 75 25.91 -13.56 -6.38
N SER A 76 26.87 -14.29 -6.94
CA SER A 76 27.75 -13.75 -7.98
C SER A 76 26.97 -13.42 -9.24
N LYS A 77 27.57 -12.63 -10.13
CA LYS A 77 26.92 -12.26 -11.40
C LYS A 77 26.66 -13.50 -12.28
N GLU A 78 27.59 -14.46 -12.25
CA GLU A 78 27.50 -15.73 -12.98
C GLU A 78 26.41 -16.63 -12.39
N GLU A 79 26.34 -16.74 -11.05
CA GLU A 79 25.28 -17.48 -10.36
C GLU A 79 23.90 -16.88 -10.66
N ARG A 80 23.79 -15.54 -10.69
CA ARG A 80 22.53 -14.85 -10.99
C ARG A 80 22.11 -14.98 -12.46
N ALA A 81 23.06 -15.01 -13.40
CA ALA A 81 22.77 -15.29 -14.80
C ALA A 81 22.17 -16.68 -14.99
N LYS A 82 22.74 -17.71 -14.34
CA LYS A 82 22.19 -19.07 -14.35
C LYS A 82 20.75 -19.12 -13.82
N LEU A 83 20.49 -18.46 -12.67
CA LEU A 83 19.13 -18.38 -12.10
C LEU A 83 18.13 -17.71 -13.07
N GLN A 84 18.54 -16.67 -13.80
CA GLN A 84 17.68 -16.00 -14.79
C GLN A 84 17.39 -16.87 -16.02
N GLU A 85 18.31 -17.79 -16.37
CA GLU A 85 18.11 -18.80 -17.41
C GLU A 85 17.30 -20.02 -16.91
N GLY A 86 16.83 -20.01 -15.66
CA GLY A 86 16.12 -21.13 -15.03
C GLY A 86 17.04 -22.29 -14.65
N GLN A 87 18.36 -22.09 -14.67
CA GLN A 87 19.34 -23.08 -14.26
C GLN A 87 19.70 -22.94 -12.79
N SER A 88 19.87 -24.06 -12.11
CA SER A 88 20.40 -24.07 -10.75
C SER A 88 21.91 -23.84 -10.76
N PRO A 89 22.43 -22.86 -9.99
CA PRO A 89 23.86 -22.75 -9.74
C PRO A 89 24.40 -24.01 -9.06
N ASP A 90 25.71 -24.23 -9.15
CA ASP A 90 26.40 -25.36 -8.52
C ASP A 90 26.52 -25.14 -7.00
N TRP A 91 25.39 -25.32 -6.32
CA TRP A 91 25.24 -25.15 -4.88
C TRP A 91 24.94 -26.50 -4.24
N SER A 92 25.51 -26.74 -3.06
CA SER A 92 25.01 -27.82 -2.20
C SER A 92 23.58 -27.54 -1.79
N GLU A 93 22.82 -28.59 -1.47
CA GLU A 93 21.43 -28.48 -1.02
C GLU A 93 21.29 -27.53 0.18
N ALA A 94 22.23 -27.60 1.14
CA ALA A 94 22.27 -26.69 2.29
C ALA A 94 22.50 -25.22 1.89
N LYS A 95 23.35 -24.95 0.88
CA LYS A 95 23.58 -23.59 0.38
C LYS A 95 22.36 -23.09 -0.37
N ALA A 96 21.73 -23.92 -1.20
CA ALA A 96 20.52 -23.55 -1.94
C ALA A 96 19.38 -23.19 -1.00
N ALA A 97 19.15 -23.95 0.09
CA ALA A 97 18.12 -23.67 1.08
C ALA A 97 18.32 -22.33 1.83
N GLN A 98 19.55 -21.83 1.90
CA GLN A 98 19.83 -20.53 2.50
C GLN A 98 19.60 -19.36 1.54
N LYS A 99 19.64 -19.59 0.22
CA LYS A 99 19.62 -18.55 -0.81
C LYS A 99 18.21 -18.12 -1.17
N ASP A 100 17.89 -16.87 -0.87
CA ASP A 100 16.71 -16.20 -1.42
C ASP A 100 17.01 -15.75 -2.85
N THR A 101 16.51 -16.52 -3.82
CA THR A 101 16.73 -16.27 -5.26
C THR A 101 15.73 -15.28 -5.85
N ASP A 102 14.61 -15.03 -5.16
CA ASP A 102 13.52 -14.18 -5.63
C ASP A 102 13.68 -12.71 -5.21
N ALA A 103 14.40 -12.44 -4.11
CA ALA A 103 14.65 -11.09 -3.64
C ALA A 103 15.50 -10.25 -4.62
N THR A 104 15.07 -9.00 -4.84
CA THR A 104 15.71 -8.07 -5.79
C THR A 104 16.03 -6.71 -5.15
N HIS A 105 16.86 -5.93 -5.84
CA HIS A 105 17.16 -4.56 -5.43
C HIS A 105 16.12 -3.60 -6.00
N THR A 106 15.61 -2.70 -5.16
CA THR A 106 14.69 -1.61 -5.55
C THR A 106 15.18 -0.29 -4.98
N LYS A 107 14.91 0.83 -5.68
CA LYS A 107 15.25 2.18 -5.23
C LYS A 107 13.97 2.95 -4.86
N LYS A 108 13.90 3.50 -3.65
CA LYS A 108 12.79 4.35 -3.16
C LYS A 108 13.38 5.59 -2.50
N HIS A 109 12.95 6.78 -2.93
CA HIS A 109 13.45 8.10 -2.45
C HIS A 109 14.98 8.21 -2.43
N GLY A 110 15.65 7.77 -3.50
CA GLY A 110 17.11 7.83 -3.60
C GLY A 110 17.87 6.74 -2.82
N LYS A 111 17.20 5.97 -1.95
CA LYS A 111 17.80 4.89 -1.15
C LYS A 111 17.54 3.52 -1.79
N SER A 112 18.54 2.64 -1.72
CA SER A 112 18.46 1.27 -2.24
C SER A 112 18.05 0.29 -1.14
N TYR A 113 17.11 -0.60 -1.47
CA TYR A 113 16.58 -1.65 -0.61
C TYR A 113 16.79 -3.01 -1.29
N PHE A 114 16.88 -4.08 -0.50
CA PHE A 114 16.94 -5.46 -0.99
C PHE A 114 15.81 -6.26 -0.35
N GLY A 115 15.01 -6.93 -1.17
CA GLY A 115 13.85 -7.69 -0.73
C GLY A 115 12.71 -7.65 -1.73
N TYR A 116 11.48 -7.59 -1.23
CA TYR A 116 10.26 -7.72 -2.04
C TYR A 116 9.46 -6.43 -2.08
N LYS A 117 8.79 -6.21 -3.22
CA LYS A 117 7.74 -5.19 -3.35
C LYS A 117 6.39 -5.86 -3.16
N LEU A 118 5.83 -5.73 -1.97
CA LEU A 118 4.48 -6.21 -1.69
C LEU A 118 3.49 -5.12 -2.10
N SER A 119 2.48 -5.50 -2.88
CA SER A 119 1.37 -4.63 -3.26
C SER A 119 0.13 -5.19 -2.60
N VAL A 120 -0.42 -4.45 -1.62
CA VAL A 120 -1.69 -4.83 -1.00
C VAL A 120 -2.79 -4.01 -1.65
N SER A 121 -3.67 -4.70 -2.36
CA SER A 121 -4.92 -4.16 -2.89
C SER A 121 -5.98 -4.27 -1.79
N VAL A 122 -6.43 -3.13 -1.25
CA VAL A 122 -7.62 -3.06 -0.39
C VAL A 122 -8.84 -2.74 -1.24
#